data_AF-A0A179VB49-F1
#
_entry.id   AF-A0A179VB49-F1
#
_cell.length_a   1.000
_cell.length_b   1.000
_cell.length_c   1.000
_cell.angle_alpha   90.00
_cell.angle_beta   90.00
_cell.angle_gamma   90.00
#
_symmetry.space_group_name_H-M   'P 1'
#
loop_
_entity.id
_entity.type
_entity.pdbx_description
1 polymer ?
#
loop_
_entity_poly.entity_id
_entity_poly.type
_entity_poly.pdbx_seq_one_letter_code
_entity_poly.pdbx_strand_id
1 'polypeptide(L)'
;MPLSRADRVAAVHEFTRMGKPAAEIGELLGISQRHVIRLRGTSLPPADDDPAVDYEFETDAEEVGAVAMGIVRAVRQRNPLEVLGACADLSAWHPAKTAQLLCALAAFVDPDEAPAVLARRAHVALERI
;
A
#
# COMPACT_ATOMS: atom_id res chain seq x y z
N MET A 1 -15.01 3.54 -15.79
CA MET A 1 -14.93 5.02 -15.91
C MET A 1 -13.91 5.36 -16.99
N PRO A 2 -14.10 6.43 -17.78
CA PRO A 2 -13.06 6.89 -18.71
C PRO A 2 -11.84 7.40 -17.93
N LEU A 3 -10.63 7.02 -18.37
CA LEU A 3 -9.36 7.50 -17.79
C LEU A 3 -9.31 9.03 -17.77
N SER A 4 -8.80 9.60 -16.67
CA SER A 4 -8.61 11.05 -16.54
C SER A 4 -7.58 11.55 -17.55
N ARG A 5 -7.50 12.86 -17.76
CA ARG A 5 -6.50 13.45 -18.67
C ARG A 5 -5.08 13.19 -18.19
N ALA A 6 -4.83 13.24 -16.88
CA ALA A 6 -3.52 12.98 -16.28
C ALA A 6 -3.09 11.53 -16.51
N ASP A 7 -3.99 10.57 -16.25
CA ASP A 7 -3.73 9.14 -16.44
C ASP A 7 -3.42 8.80 -17.90
N ARG A 8 -4.11 9.45 -18.85
CA ARG A 8 -3.84 9.27 -20.28
C ARG A 8 -2.47 9.79 -20.69
N VAL A 9 -2.02 10.91 -20.12
CA VAL A 9 -0.68 11.44 -20.38
C VAL A 9 0.37 10.48 -19.81
N ALA A 10 0.21 10.05 -18.55
CA ALA A 10 1.12 9.10 -17.89
C ALA A 10 1.23 7.77 -18.68
N ALA A 11 0.09 7.18 -19.05
CA ALA A 11 0.04 5.94 -19.82
C ALA A 11 0.68 6.06 -21.21
N VAL A 12 0.48 7.18 -21.92
CA VAL A 12 1.14 7.42 -23.22
C VAL A 12 2.66 7.48 -23.08
N HIS A 13 3.17 8.15 -22.03
CA HIS A 13 4.60 8.22 -21.75
C HIS A 13 5.18 6.86 -21.37
N GLU A 14 4.48 6.09 -20.55
CA GLU A 14 4.87 4.72 -20.18
C GLU A 14 4.97 3.79 -21.39
N PHE A 15 3.92 3.70 -22.21
CA PHE A 15 3.94 2.85 -23.39
C PHE A 15 4.97 3.32 -24.45
N THR A 16 5.22 4.63 -24.53
CA THR A 16 6.30 5.16 -25.39
C THR A 16 7.68 4.71 -24.88
N ARG A 17 7.91 4.69 -23.56
CA ARG A 17 9.13 4.16 -22.94
C ARG A 17 9.32 2.66 -23.19
N MET A 18 8.23 1.90 -23.25
CA MET A 18 8.22 0.48 -23.64
C MET A 18 8.45 0.25 -25.15
N GLY A 19 8.66 1.31 -25.94
CA GLY A 19 8.93 1.21 -27.38
C GLY A 19 7.68 0.99 -28.25
N LYS A 20 6.47 1.15 -27.70
CA LYS A 20 5.24 0.92 -28.48
C LYS A 20 5.00 2.04 -29.52
N PRO A 21 4.57 1.69 -30.75
CA PRO A 21 4.21 2.66 -31.77
C PRO A 21 2.91 3.40 -31.42
N ALA A 22 2.76 4.64 -31.90
CA ALA A 22 1.64 5.51 -31.54
C ALA A 22 0.26 4.96 -31.98
N ALA A 23 0.22 4.12 -33.02
CA ALA A 23 -1.01 3.46 -33.47
C ALA A 23 -1.48 2.42 -32.44
N GLU A 24 -0.57 1.56 -31.96
CA GLU A 24 -0.84 0.55 -30.94
C GLU A 24 -1.25 1.20 -29.61
N ILE A 25 -0.58 2.27 -29.20
CA ILE A 25 -0.95 3.04 -27.99
C ILE A 25 -2.37 3.62 -28.13
N GLY A 26 -2.73 4.08 -29.34
CA GLY A 26 -4.05 4.63 -29.62
C GLY A 26 -5.16 3.59 -29.48
N GLU A 27 -4.90 2.37 -29.99
CA GLU A 27 -5.81 1.23 -29.83
C GLU A 27 -5.98 0.85 -28.35
N LEU A 28 -4.88 0.72 -27.60
CA LEU A 28 -4.90 0.36 -26.17
C LEU A 28 -5.65 1.37 -25.30
N LEU A 29 -5.56 2.66 -25.63
CA LEU A 29 -6.17 3.74 -24.85
C LEU A 29 -7.50 4.24 -25.43
N GLY A 30 -7.99 3.66 -26.52
CA GLY A 30 -9.21 4.09 -27.21
C GLY A 30 -9.16 5.54 -27.71
N ILE A 31 -7.98 6.01 -28.15
CA ILE A 31 -7.76 7.38 -28.67
C ILE A 31 -7.04 7.35 -30.02
N SER A 32 -7.22 8.39 -30.83
CA SER A 32 -6.56 8.44 -32.14
C SER A 32 -5.03 8.57 -32.03
N GLN A 33 -4.30 8.04 -33.01
CA GLN A 33 -2.84 8.20 -33.11
C GLN A 33 -2.40 9.67 -33.04
N ARG A 34 -3.17 10.58 -33.66
CA ARG A 34 -2.92 12.03 -33.59
C ARG A 34 -3.04 12.57 -32.16
N HIS A 35 -3.95 12.01 -31.36
CA HIS A 35 -4.08 12.33 -29.95
C HIS A 35 -2.87 11.81 -29.15
N VAL A 36 -2.41 10.58 -29.42
CA VAL A 36 -1.19 10.03 -28.79
C VAL A 36 0.03 10.91 -29.05
N ILE A 37 0.27 11.31 -30.31
CA ILE A 37 1.40 12.19 -30.67
C ILE A 37 1.34 13.51 -29.91
N ARG A 38 0.16 14.08 -29.73
CA ARG A 38 -0.04 15.30 -28.93
C ARG A 38 0.30 15.08 -27.46
N LEU A 39 -0.13 13.96 -26.87
CA LEU A 39 0.12 13.65 -25.47
C LEU A 39 1.60 13.37 -25.17
N ARG A 40 2.36 12.82 -26.14
CA ARG A 40 3.83 12.66 -26.03
C ARG A 40 4.56 13.99 -25.81
N GLY A 41 4.08 15.06 -26.44
CA GLY A 41 4.64 16.42 -26.28
C GLY A 41 4.12 17.16 -25.06
N THR A 42 3.21 16.56 -24.29
CA THR A 42 2.71 17.15 -23.04
C THR A 42 3.66 16.74 -21.92
N SER A 43 4.11 17.70 -21.09
CA SER A 43 4.85 17.39 -19.86
C SER A 43 4.07 16.37 -19.04
N LEU A 44 4.78 15.40 -18.45
CA LEU A 44 4.16 14.56 -17.44
C LEU A 44 3.55 15.48 -16.39
N PRO A 45 2.31 15.21 -15.93
CA PRO A 45 1.86 15.80 -14.68
C PRO A 45 2.93 15.51 -13.62
N PRO A 46 3.15 16.41 -12.65
CA PRO A 46 3.94 16.03 -11.47
C PRO A 46 3.39 14.70 -10.99
N ALA A 47 4.26 13.73 -10.72
CA ALA A 47 3.83 12.57 -9.98
C ALA A 47 3.08 13.11 -8.75
N ASP A 48 1.86 12.67 -8.50
CA ASP A 48 1.27 12.86 -7.19
C ASP A 48 2.38 12.45 -6.22
N ASP A 49 2.85 13.37 -5.38
CA ASP A 49 3.99 13.13 -4.50
C ASP A 49 3.74 11.77 -3.83
N ASP A 50 4.58 10.78 -4.13
CA ASP A 50 4.52 9.49 -3.42
C ASP A 50 4.44 9.86 -1.94
N PRO A 51 3.40 9.41 -1.20
CA PRO A 51 3.20 9.86 0.16
C PRO A 51 4.51 9.61 0.91
N ALA A 52 5.14 10.69 1.37
CA ALA A 52 6.47 10.59 1.94
C ALA A 52 6.42 9.59 3.11
N VAL A 53 7.31 8.59 3.09
CA VAL A 53 7.41 7.62 4.18
C VAL A 53 7.71 8.39 5.47
N ASP A 54 6.85 8.18 6.46
CA ASP A 54 6.88 8.87 7.74
C ASP A 54 7.68 8.06 8.77
N TYR A 55 8.82 8.61 9.15
CA TYR A 55 9.73 8.02 10.13
C TYR A 55 9.57 8.61 11.53
N GLU A 56 8.58 9.48 11.76
CA GLU A 56 8.36 10.08 13.08
C GLU A 56 7.69 9.07 14.02
N PHE A 57 8.15 9.09 15.27
CA PHE A 57 7.51 8.31 16.32
C PHE A 57 6.25 9.03 16.79
N GLU A 58 5.19 8.26 17.04
CA GLU A 58 4.00 8.78 17.71
C GLU A 58 4.37 9.19 19.13
N THR A 59 4.02 10.42 19.51
CA THR A 59 4.33 10.95 20.84
C THR A 59 3.20 10.71 21.84
N ASP A 60 1.98 10.45 21.34
CA ASP A 60 0.84 10.11 22.16
C ASP A 60 0.71 8.59 22.36
N ALA A 61 0.95 8.13 23.59
CA ALA A 61 0.83 6.72 23.95
C ALA A 61 -0.62 6.20 23.85
N GLU A 62 -1.63 7.05 24.06
CA GLU A 62 -3.03 6.64 23.91
C GLU A 62 -3.38 6.35 22.46
N GLU A 63 -2.84 7.13 21.52
CA GLU A 63 -3.00 6.92 20.08
C GLU A 63 -2.36 5.59 19.63
N VAL A 64 -1.13 5.30 20.08
CA VAL A 64 -0.50 3.99 19.82
C VAL A 64 -1.36 2.84 20.37
N GLY A 65 -1.87 2.98 21.59
CA GLY A 65 -2.74 1.98 22.22
C GLY A 65 -4.07 1.80 21.48
N ALA A 66 -4.69 2.89 21.02
CA ALA A 66 -5.94 2.88 20.28
C ALA A 66 -5.77 2.15 18.94
N VAL A 67 -4.69 2.44 18.20
CA VAL A 67 -4.38 1.77 16.94
C VAL A 67 -4.08 0.28 17.16
N ALA A 68 -3.26 -0.06 18.16
CA ALA A 68 -2.97 -1.46 18.50
C ALA A 68 -4.25 -2.25 18.82
N MET A 69 -5.14 -1.69 19.63
CA MET A 69 -6.44 -2.30 19.93
C MET A 69 -7.35 -2.39 18.70
N GLY A 70 -7.26 -1.42 17.79
CA GLY A 70 -7.91 -1.46 16.48
C GLY A 70 -7.48 -2.68 15.67
N ILE A 71 -6.17 -2.95 15.60
CA ILE A 71 -5.61 -4.14 14.93
C ILE A 71 -6.12 -5.42 15.60
N VAL A 72 -6.06 -5.52 16.94
CA VAL A 72 -6.56 -6.69 17.69
C VAL A 72 -8.03 -6.98 17.38
N ARG A 73 -8.87 -5.93 17.29
CA ARG A 73 -10.28 -6.07 16.93
C ARG A 73 -10.45 -6.50 15.48
N ALA A 74 -9.71 -5.89 14.55
CA ALA A 74 -9.78 -6.17 13.13
C ALA A 74 -9.44 -7.63 12.82
N VAL A 75 -8.38 -8.19 13.43
CA VAL A 75 -8.00 -9.60 13.27
C VAL A 75 -9.13 -10.57 13.67
N ARG A 76 -10.00 -10.19 14.61
CA ARG A 76 -11.13 -11.02 15.07
C ARG A 76 -12.40 -10.86 14.21
N GLN A 77 -12.54 -9.73 13.52
CA GLN A 77 -13.80 -9.31 12.91
C GLN A 77 -13.75 -9.25 11.38
N ARG A 78 -12.56 -9.20 10.79
CA ARG A 78 -12.33 -9.01 9.35
C ARG A 78 -11.56 -10.19 8.76
N ASN A 79 -11.45 -10.19 7.43
CA ASN A 79 -10.62 -11.16 6.73
C ASN A 79 -9.14 -10.96 7.15
N PRO A 80 -8.45 -12.03 7.62
CA PRO A 80 -7.05 -11.93 8.03
C PRO A 80 -6.10 -11.38 6.95
N LEU A 81 -6.36 -11.65 5.66
CA LEU A 81 -5.52 -11.16 4.56
C LEU A 81 -5.66 -9.66 4.33
N GLU A 82 -6.88 -9.12 4.49
CA GLU A 82 -7.11 -7.68 4.38
C GLU A 82 -6.43 -6.93 5.52
N VAL A 83 -6.50 -7.49 6.74
CA VAL A 83 -5.81 -6.91 7.90
C VAL A 83 -4.29 -7.01 7.71
N LEU A 84 -3.78 -8.12 7.19
CA LEU A 84 -2.36 -8.28 6.90
C LEU A 84 -1.89 -7.27 5.85
N GLY A 85 -2.66 -7.07 4.77
CA GLY A 85 -2.37 -6.06 3.75
C GLY A 85 -2.33 -4.65 4.35
N ALA A 86 -3.33 -4.29 5.17
CA ALA A 86 -3.34 -2.99 5.85
C ALA A 86 -2.15 -2.80 6.80
N CYS A 87 -1.72 -3.85 7.50
CA CYS A 87 -0.51 -3.80 8.33
C CYS A 87 0.76 -3.66 7.49
N ALA A 88 0.84 -4.30 6.32
CA ALA A 88 1.97 -4.16 5.40
C ALA A 88 2.05 -2.73 4.83
N ASP A 89 0.91 -2.16 4.44
CA ASP A 89 0.83 -0.77 3.99
C ASP A 89 1.25 0.19 5.11
N LEU A 90 0.74 -0.01 6.34
CA LEU A 90 1.16 0.78 7.50
C LEU A 90 2.68 0.69 7.76
N SER A 91 3.26 -0.49 7.56
CA SER A 91 4.71 -0.70 7.73
C SER A 91 5.53 0.00 6.65
N ALA A 92 5.01 0.05 5.43
CA ALA A 92 5.67 0.70 4.31
C ALA A 92 5.65 2.24 4.45
N TRP A 93 4.54 2.79 4.94
CA TRP A 93 4.34 4.24 5.01
C TRP A 93 4.70 4.85 6.37
N HIS A 94 4.60 4.09 7.47
CA HIS A 94 4.85 4.57 8.85
C HIS A 94 5.70 3.56 9.66
N PRO A 95 6.96 3.30 9.28
CA PRO A 95 7.81 2.30 9.93
C PRO A 95 8.06 2.55 11.43
N ALA A 96 8.21 3.80 11.85
CA ALA A 96 8.46 4.15 13.25
C ALA A 96 7.23 3.85 14.14
N LYS A 97 6.04 4.28 13.71
CA LYS A 97 4.77 3.95 14.37
C LYS A 97 4.52 2.44 14.38
N THR A 98 4.86 1.73 13.31
CA THR A 98 4.77 0.28 13.24
C THR A 98 5.64 -0.41 14.30
N ALA A 99 6.88 0.06 14.50
CA ALA A 99 7.75 -0.47 15.56
C ALA A 99 7.14 -0.28 16.96
N GLN A 100 6.53 0.89 17.22
CA GLN A 100 5.84 1.16 18.49
C GLN A 100 4.64 0.22 18.70
N LEU A 101 3.85 -0.02 17.64
CA LEU A 101 2.72 -0.95 17.69
C LEU A 101 3.18 -2.39 17.96
N LEU A 102 4.28 -2.83 17.34
CA LEU A 102 4.87 -4.15 17.61
C LEU A 102 5.29 -4.27 19.08
N CYS A 103 5.97 -3.27 19.64
CA CYS A 103 6.34 -3.24 21.05
C CYS A 103 5.11 -3.27 21.97
N ALA A 104 4.09 -2.45 21.67
CA ALA A 104 2.87 -2.38 22.45
C ALA A 104 2.08 -3.72 22.44
N LEU A 105 1.99 -4.37 21.27
CA LEU A 105 1.34 -5.67 21.13
C LEU A 105 2.14 -6.79 21.79
N ALA A 106 3.48 -6.75 21.68
CA ALA A 106 4.36 -7.73 22.31
C ALA A 106 4.26 -7.70 23.85
N ALA A 107 3.94 -6.55 24.45
CA ALA A 107 3.74 -6.44 25.90
C ALA A 107 2.58 -7.30 26.45
N PHE A 108 1.66 -7.78 25.58
CA PHE A 108 0.59 -8.70 25.96
C PHE A 108 0.97 -10.18 25.89
N VAL A 109 2.15 -10.49 25.36
CA VAL A 109 2.65 -11.86 25.27
C VAL A 109 3.31 -12.23 26.59
N ASP A 110 2.90 -13.35 27.17
CA ASP A 110 3.60 -13.95 28.30
C ASP A 110 4.97 -14.49 27.81
N PRO A 111 6.10 -13.97 28.30
CA PRO A 111 7.42 -14.41 27.86
C PRO A 111 7.73 -15.86 28.23
N ASP A 112 6.99 -16.45 29.17
CA ASP A 112 7.15 -17.84 29.59
C ASP A 112 6.27 -18.81 28.75
N GLU A 113 5.40 -18.29 27.86
CA GLU A 113 4.65 -19.13 26.92
C GLU A 113 5.61 -19.81 25.93
N ALA A 114 5.39 -21.11 25.68
CA ALA A 114 6.16 -21.84 24.67
C ALA A 114 5.95 -21.21 23.28
N PRO A 115 7.00 -21.05 22.45
CA PRO A 115 6.89 -20.47 21.10
C PRO A 115 5.84 -21.12 20.20
N ALA A 116 5.51 -22.39 20.45
CA ALA A 116 4.44 -23.12 19.76
C ALA A 116 3.05 -22.47 19.91
N VAL A 117 2.79 -21.76 21.02
CA VAL A 117 1.53 -21.05 21.26
C VAL A 117 1.40 -19.87 20.30
N LEU A 118 2.47 -19.08 20.15
CA LEU A 118 2.56 -18.01 19.16
C LEU A 118 2.50 -18.55 17.73
N ALA A 119 3.20 -19.64 17.43
CA ALA A 119 3.16 -20.27 16.11
C ALA A 119 1.74 -20.70 15.71
N ARG A 120 0.97 -21.29 16.64
CA ARG A 120 -0.44 -21.63 16.41
C ARG A 120 -1.30 -20.40 16.15
N ARG A 121 -1.06 -19.29 16.84
CA ARG A 121 -1.76 -18.02 16.62
C ARG A 121 -1.41 -17.41 15.25
N ALA A 122 -0.14 -17.46 14.86
CA ALA A 122 0.37 -16.97 13.58
C ALA A 122 -0.12 -17.80 12.38
N HIS A 123 -0.35 -19.11 12.58
CA HIS A 123 -0.79 -20.02 11.52
C HIS A 123 -2.07 -19.55 10.83
N VAL A 124 -3.00 -18.95 11.58
CA VAL A 124 -4.26 -18.37 11.05
C VAL A 124 -4.00 -17.29 9.99
N ALA A 125 -2.90 -16.54 10.12
CA ALA A 125 -2.50 -15.51 9.16
C ALA A 125 -1.75 -16.10 7.93
N LEU A 126 -1.21 -17.31 8.04
CA LEU A 126 -0.33 -17.92 7.04
C LEU A 126 -1.03 -19.02 6.20
N GLU A 127 -2.05 -19.71 6.70
CA GLU A 127 -2.73 -20.83 6.01
C GLU A 127 -3.62 -20.45 4.81
N ARG A 128 -3.66 -19.18 4.40
CA ARG A 128 -4.47 -18.71 3.27
C ARG A 128 -3.70 -17.91 2.22
N ILE A 129 -2.37 -17.96 2.28
CA ILE A 129 -1.48 -17.49 1.22
C ILE A 129 -1.29 -18.62 0.19
#